data_AF-A0A3G2ULV5-F1
#
_entry.id   AF-A0A3G2ULV5-F1
#
_cell.length_a   1.000
_cell.length_b   1.000
_cell.length_c   1.000
_cell.angle_alpha   90.00
_cell.angle_beta   90.00
_cell.angle_gamma   90.00
#
_symmetry.space_group_name_H-M   'P 1'
#
loop_
_entity.id
_entity.type
_entity.pdbx_description
1 polymer ?
#
loop_
_entity_poly.entity_id
_entity_poly.type
_entity_poly.pdbx_seq_one_letter_code
_entity_poly.pdbx_strand_id
1 'polypeptide(L)'
;MNIGEIRKNANGQLIGSVETLTITRTIGLRPVTSSNPRAPKYEIVALNDQRRWVAVGALFELASNSTGEIFYQGKIDDPSMAQPLYIAAFPREDGTMAVAWQRPRRRNSQLGAAEYGENDMFGADDVGAGAHGGEDAGDGLGDSTAAPPAKRGRTQAKDGADQDGALPSLVDA
;
A
#
# COMPACT_ATOMS: atom_id res chain seq x y z
N MET A 1 4.57 9.83 -19.89
CA MET A 1 3.86 11.09 -20.21
C MET A 1 4.19 12.09 -19.12
N ASN A 2 4.80 13.24 -19.47
CA ASN A 2 5.09 14.31 -18.50
C ASN A 2 3.77 15.07 -18.18
N ILE A 3 3.53 15.31 -16.89
CA ILE A 3 2.34 15.98 -16.36
C ILE A 3 2.71 17.16 -15.44
N GLY A 4 3.99 17.52 -15.32
CA GLY A 4 4.39 18.56 -14.40
C GLY A 4 5.90 18.66 -14.18
N GLU A 5 6.29 19.66 -13.42
CA GLU A 5 7.68 19.92 -13.09
C GLU A 5 7.78 20.46 -11.66
N ILE A 6 8.83 20.03 -10.96
CA ILE A 6 9.16 20.48 -9.61
C ILE A 6 10.53 21.13 -9.66
N ARG A 7 10.65 22.28 -9.00
CA ARG A 7 11.90 23.05 -8.92
C ARG A 7 12.19 23.48 -7.50
N LYS A 8 13.47 23.68 -7.20
CA LYS A 8 13.91 24.21 -5.91
C LYS A 8 13.68 25.73 -5.89
N ASN A 9 12.97 26.23 -4.89
CA ASN A 9 12.79 27.67 -4.70
C ASN A 9 13.98 28.30 -3.96
N ALA A 10 13.96 29.63 -3.80
CA ALA A 10 15.01 30.37 -3.09
C ALA A 10 15.21 29.94 -1.62
N ASN A 11 14.16 29.41 -0.99
CA ASN A 11 14.18 28.88 0.39
C ASN A 11 14.64 27.41 0.45
N GLY A 12 15.04 26.83 -0.69
CA GLY A 12 15.49 25.46 -0.80
C GLY A 12 14.39 24.39 -0.83
N GLN A 13 13.11 24.79 -0.90
CA GLN A 13 11.97 23.88 -0.94
C GLN A 13 11.70 23.43 -2.38
N LEU A 14 11.37 22.16 -2.56
CA LEU A 14 10.98 21.59 -3.85
C LEU A 14 9.48 21.82 -4.05
N ILE A 15 9.11 22.69 -5.00
CA ILE A 15 7.72 23.07 -5.29
C ILE A 15 7.49 23.02 -6.80
N GLY A 16 6.31 22.56 -7.21
CA GLY A 16 5.93 22.40 -8.60
C GLY A 16 4.43 22.35 -8.83
N SER A 17 4.03 22.02 -10.05
CA SER A 17 2.64 21.73 -10.39
C SER A 17 2.51 20.34 -11.00
N VAL A 18 1.33 19.76 -10.82
CA VAL A 18 0.88 18.57 -11.54
C VAL A 18 -0.43 18.90 -12.23
N GLU A 19 -0.47 18.64 -13.52
CA GLU A 19 -1.53 19.00 -14.44
C GLU A 19 -1.95 17.79 -15.29
N THR A 20 -3.23 17.44 -15.18
CA THR A 20 -3.92 16.45 -16.00
C THR A 20 -5.26 17.04 -16.42
N LEU A 21 -6.05 16.33 -17.23
CA LEU A 21 -7.34 16.82 -17.73
C LEU A 21 -8.27 17.35 -16.62
N THR A 22 -8.27 16.72 -15.44
CA THR A 22 -9.19 17.05 -14.34
C THR A 22 -8.48 17.51 -13.07
N ILE A 23 -7.15 17.56 -13.06
CA ILE A 23 -6.37 17.89 -11.87
C ILE A 23 -5.35 18.95 -12.23
N THR A 24 -5.43 20.10 -11.58
CA THR A 24 -4.39 21.14 -11.61
C THR A 24 -4.08 21.50 -10.17
N ARG A 25 -2.96 21.01 -9.64
CA ARG A 25 -2.59 21.22 -8.23
C ARG A 25 -1.12 21.57 -8.08
N THR A 26 -0.84 22.55 -7.23
CA THR A 26 0.51 22.85 -6.76
C THR A 26 0.92 21.83 -5.72
N ILE A 27 2.07 21.20 -5.92
CA ILE A 27 2.63 20.21 -5.02
C ILE A 27 3.99 20.66 -4.50
N GLY A 28 4.37 20.15 -3.34
CA GLY A 28 5.68 20.26 -2.76
C GLY A 28 6.21 18.90 -2.35
N LEU A 29 7.53 18.76 -2.35
CA LEU A 29 8.22 17.58 -1.83
C LEU A 29 8.95 17.94 -0.55
N ARG A 30 8.57 17.29 0.55
CA ARG A 30 9.25 17.41 1.84
C ARG A 30 10.21 16.23 2.01
N PRO A 31 11.52 16.47 2.17
CA PRO A 31 12.47 15.38 2.42
C PRO A 31 12.11 14.64 3.71
N VAL A 32 12.18 13.31 3.66
CA VAL A 32 11.99 12.44 4.82
C VAL A 32 13.33 11.84 5.19
N THR A 33 13.80 12.13 6.40
CA THR A 33 15.04 11.55 6.95
C THR A 33 14.69 10.33 7.78
N SER A 34 15.16 9.16 7.37
CA SER A 34 14.97 7.91 8.11
C SER A 34 16.19 7.01 7.93
N SER A 35 16.49 6.20 8.94
CA SER A 35 17.51 5.13 8.85
C SER A 35 17.00 3.89 8.11
N ASN A 36 15.69 3.75 7.90
CA ASN A 36 15.11 2.61 7.20
C ASN A 36 15.25 2.79 5.67
N PRO A 37 15.90 1.86 4.95
CA PRO A 37 16.06 1.95 3.49
C PRO A 37 14.72 1.86 2.73
N ARG A 38 13.66 1.31 3.34
CA ARG A 38 12.32 1.24 2.76
C ARG A 38 11.46 2.47 3.06
N ALA A 39 11.98 3.44 3.80
CA ALA A 39 11.27 4.68 4.06
C ALA A 39 11.14 5.49 2.76
N PRO A 40 10.06 6.29 2.63
CA PRO A 40 9.98 7.25 1.54
C PRO A 40 11.14 8.25 1.65
N LYS A 41 11.60 8.76 0.50
CA LYS A 41 12.57 9.87 0.46
C LYS A 41 11.88 11.22 0.53
N TYR A 42 10.68 11.30 -0.02
CA TYR A 42 9.87 12.52 0.02
C TYR A 42 8.44 12.22 0.45
N GLU A 43 7.88 13.08 1.28
CA GLU A 43 6.45 13.22 1.45
C GLU A 43 5.92 14.20 0.40
N ILE A 44 4.82 13.85 -0.27
CA ILE A 44 4.15 14.71 -1.23
C ILE A 44 3.11 15.52 -0.46
N VAL A 45 3.24 16.83 -0.51
CA VAL A 45 2.24 17.76 0.00
C VAL A 45 1.58 18.52 -1.14
N ALA A 46 0.29 18.77 -1.04
CA ALA A 46 -0.44 19.60 -2.00
C ALA A 46 -1.00 20.84 -1.31
N LEU A 47 -1.11 21.92 -2.07
CA LEU A 47 -1.77 23.14 -1.61
C LEU A 47 -3.29 23.00 -1.81
N ASN A 48 -4.05 23.03 -0.73
CA ASN A 48 -5.52 23.02 -0.80
C ASN A 48 -6.09 24.42 -1.10
N ASP A 49 -7.41 24.51 -1.29
CA ASP A 49 -8.09 25.78 -1.64
C ASP A 49 -7.98 26.83 -0.53
N GLN A 50 -7.73 26.42 0.72
CA GLN A 50 -7.45 27.30 1.85
C GLN A 50 -5.97 27.70 1.98
N ARG A 51 -5.15 27.40 0.97
CA ARG A 51 -3.69 27.65 0.93
C ARG A 51 -2.92 26.99 2.07
N ARG A 52 -3.35 25.80 2.50
CA ARG A 52 -2.64 24.98 3.48
C ARG A 52 -1.99 23.79 2.79
N TRP A 53 -0.79 23.45 3.24
CA TRP A 53 -0.07 22.26 2.77
C TRP A 53 -0.61 21.02 3.48
N VAL A 54 -1.14 20.07 2.71
CA VAL A 54 -1.70 18.80 3.20
C VAL A 54 -0.91 17.65 2.59
N ALA A 55 -0.55 16.65 3.40
CA ALA A 55 0.11 15.44 2.91
C ALA A 55 -0.88 14.59 2.11
N VAL A 56 -0.50 14.21 0.90
CA VAL A 56 -1.34 13.48 -0.06
C VAL A 56 -0.63 12.25 -0.62
N GLY A 57 0.58 11.95 -0.17
CA GLY A 57 1.33 10.79 -0.65
C GLY A 57 2.80 10.83 -0.29
N ALA A 58 3.55 9.94 -0.92
CA ALA A 58 4.99 9.83 -0.71
C ALA A 58 5.68 9.31 -1.97
N LEU A 59 6.97 9.61 -2.11
CA LEU A 59 7.84 9.10 -3.14
C LEU A 59 8.97 8.26 -2.54
N PHE A 60 9.25 7.14 -3.20
CA PHE A 60 10.30 6.19 -2.86
C PHE A 60 11.37 6.25 -3.94
N GLU A 61 12.62 6.09 -3.53
CA GLU A 61 13.76 6.06 -4.45
C GLU A 61 13.91 4.69 -5.08
N LEU A 62 14.00 4.65 -6.40
CA LEU A 62 14.23 3.45 -7.19
C LEU A 62 15.37 3.72 -8.19
N ALA A 63 16.08 2.66 -8.57
CA ALA A 63 17.04 2.70 -9.66
C ALA A 63 16.39 2.12 -10.93
N SER A 64 16.61 2.78 -12.06
CA SER A 64 16.19 2.29 -13.37
C SER A 64 16.93 1.01 -13.73
N ASN A 65 16.21 -0.06 -14.09
CA ASN A 65 16.83 -1.32 -14.49
C ASN A 65 17.66 -1.21 -15.78
N SER A 66 17.36 -0.23 -16.64
CA SER A 66 18.02 -0.08 -17.94
C SER A 66 19.19 0.90 -17.91
N THR A 67 19.02 2.04 -17.21
CA THR A 67 20.01 3.13 -17.20
C THR A 67 20.78 3.22 -15.89
N GLY A 68 20.30 2.60 -14.81
CA GLY A 68 20.86 2.75 -13.47
C GLY A 68 20.53 4.10 -12.81
N GLU A 69 19.84 5.01 -13.51
CA GLU A 69 19.49 6.33 -13.00
C GLU A 69 18.50 6.24 -11.85
N ILE A 70 18.69 7.10 -10.86
CA ILE A 70 17.80 7.21 -9.71
C ILE A 70 16.57 8.03 -10.08
N PHE A 71 15.40 7.49 -9.81
CA PHE A 71 14.13 8.18 -9.94
C PHE A 71 13.26 7.93 -8.72
N TYR A 72 12.23 8.75 -8.57
CA TYR A 72 11.34 8.69 -7.41
C TYR A 72 9.95 8.26 -7.84
N GLN A 73 9.40 7.22 -7.25
CA GLN A 73 8.08 6.68 -7.61
C GLN A 73 7.12 6.73 -6.44
N GLY A 74 5.85 7.01 -6.72
CA GLY A 74 4.81 6.97 -5.70
C GLY A 74 3.42 7.22 -6.25
N LYS A 75 2.53 7.65 -5.38
CA LYS A 75 1.15 8.01 -5.73
C LYS A 75 0.70 9.25 -4.95
N ILE A 76 -0.18 10.02 -5.58
CA ILE A 76 -0.98 11.07 -4.97
C ILE A 76 -2.38 10.49 -4.74
N ASP A 77 -2.84 10.55 -3.51
CA ASP A 77 -4.07 9.94 -3.04
C ASP A 77 -4.77 10.93 -2.10
N ASP A 78 -5.92 11.45 -2.52
CA ASP A 78 -6.71 12.42 -1.76
C ASP A 78 -8.18 12.00 -1.80
N PRO A 79 -8.96 12.17 -0.72
CA PRO A 79 -10.38 11.78 -0.67
C PRO A 79 -11.26 12.40 -1.77
N SER A 80 -10.88 13.53 -2.35
CA SER A 80 -11.60 14.14 -3.47
C SER A 80 -11.38 13.45 -4.82
N MET A 81 -10.39 12.55 -4.91
CA MET A 81 -10.03 11.83 -6.12
C MET A 81 -10.76 10.49 -6.19
N ALA A 82 -11.34 10.18 -7.36
CA ALA A 82 -11.99 8.89 -7.56
C ALA A 82 -10.98 7.71 -7.52
N GLN A 83 -9.74 7.96 -7.92
CA GLN A 83 -8.65 6.98 -7.91
C GLN A 83 -7.31 7.68 -7.62
N PRO A 84 -6.34 6.98 -7.01
CA PRO A 84 -5.00 7.53 -6.80
C PRO A 84 -4.29 7.80 -8.14
N LEU A 85 -3.55 8.90 -8.21
CA LEU A 85 -2.69 9.24 -9.35
C LEU A 85 -1.27 8.74 -9.11
N TYR A 86 -0.85 7.75 -9.89
CA TYR A 86 0.50 7.19 -9.79
C TYR A 86 1.49 8.04 -10.61
N ILE A 87 2.59 8.41 -9.97
CA ILE A 87 3.58 9.32 -10.55
C ILE A 87 4.99 8.79 -10.37
N ALA A 88 5.86 9.19 -11.29
CA ALA A 88 7.31 9.10 -11.14
C ALA A 88 7.92 10.47 -11.38
N ALA A 89 8.87 10.87 -10.54
CA ALA A 89 9.62 12.10 -10.66
C ALA A 89 11.08 11.79 -11.02
N PHE A 90 11.55 12.40 -12.09
CA PHE A 90 12.87 12.17 -12.68
C PHE A 90 13.72 13.42 -12.49
N PRO A 91 14.80 13.36 -11.68
CA PRO A 91 15.78 14.43 -11.59
C PRO A 91 16.39 14.73 -12.96
N ARG A 92 16.63 16.01 -13.22
CA ARG A 92 17.33 16.51 -14.39
C ARG A 92 18.63 17.21 -13.98
N GLU A 93 19.52 17.40 -14.95
CA GLU A 93 20.82 18.04 -14.77
C GLU A 93 20.72 19.50 -14.29
N ASP A 94 19.63 20.19 -14.64
CA ASP A 94 19.35 21.56 -14.22
C ASP A 94 18.85 21.69 -12.77
N GLY A 95 18.71 20.57 -12.06
CA GLY A 95 18.20 20.52 -10.69
C GLY A 95 16.67 20.59 -10.58
N THR A 96 15.95 20.56 -11.72
CA THR A 96 14.50 20.36 -11.75
C THR A 96 14.18 18.86 -11.75
N MET A 97 12.92 18.53 -11.46
CA MET A 97 12.42 17.17 -11.55
C MET A 97 11.18 17.15 -12.46
N ALA A 98 11.24 16.36 -13.53
CA ALA A 98 10.08 16.11 -14.38
C ALA A 98 9.14 15.12 -13.71
N VAL A 99 7.84 15.43 -13.64
CA VAL A 99 6.84 14.52 -13.09
C VAL A 99 6.11 13.85 -14.24
N ALA A 100 6.12 12.52 -14.27
CA ALA A 100 5.43 11.74 -15.26
C ALA A 100 4.32 10.89 -14.63
N TRP A 101 3.18 10.83 -15.31
CA TRP A 101 2.13 9.86 -15.00
C TRP A 101 2.61 8.43 -15.31
N GLN A 102 2.32 7.50 -14.40
CA GLN A 102 2.41 6.06 -14.62
C GLN A 102 1.06 5.36 -14.45
N ARG A 103 0.78 4.36 -15.29
CA ARG A 103 -0.39 3.48 -15.10
C ARG A 103 -0.02 2.37 -14.11
N PRO A 104 -0.89 2.04 -13.14
CA PRO A 104 -0.70 0.85 -12.32
C PRO A 104 -0.54 -0.39 -13.20
N ARG A 105 0.63 -1.04 -13.11
CA ARG A 105 0.83 -2.33 -13.77
C ARG A 105 0.16 -3.37 -12.89
N ARG A 106 -0.83 -4.09 -13.43
CA ARG A 106 -1.34 -5.29 -12.76
C ARG A 106 -0.16 -6.26 -12.66
N ARG A 107 0.20 -6.68 -11.44
CA ARG A 107 1.10 -7.83 -11.30
C ARG A 107 0.36 -9.00 -11.93
N ASN A 108 0.93 -9.56 -13.00
CA ASN A 108 0.33 -10.67 -13.70
C ASN A 108 0.27 -11.85 -12.72
N SER A 109 -0.90 -12.15 -12.18
CA SER A 109 -1.15 -13.27 -11.27
C SER A 109 -1.28 -14.60 -12.02
N GLN A 110 -0.57 -14.73 -13.15
CA GLN A 110 -0.65 -15.87 -14.06
C GLN A 110 0.48 -16.88 -13.85
N LEU A 111 1.31 -16.67 -12.83
CA LEU A 111 2.18 -17.70 -12.24
C LEU A 111 1.45 -18.26 -11.02
N GLY A 112 0.51 -19.18 -11.25
CA GLY A 112 -0.32 -19.74 -10.18
C GLY A 112 -1.32 -20.82 -10.62
N ALA A 113 -1.59 -20.94 -11.92
CA ALA A 113 -2.27 -22.10 -12.48
C ALA A 113 -1.23 -22.92 -13.26
N ALA A 114 -0.40 -23.68 -12.54
CA ALA A 114 0.18 -24.86 -13.16
C ALA A 114 -1.00 -25.77 -13.49
N GLU A 115 -1.19 -25.96 -14.80
CA GLU A 115 -2.20 -26.78 -15.42
C GLU A 115 -2.30 -28.14 -14.70
N TYR A 116 -3.48 -28.44 -14.14
CA TYR A 116 -3.90 -29.83 -14.08
C TYR A 116 -3.97 -30.27 -15.54
N GLY A 117 -2.99 -31.08 -15.96
CA GLY A 117 -2.91 -31.65 -17.28
C GLY A 117 -4.13 -32.52 -17.56
N GLU A 118 -5.16 -31.89 -18.10
CA GLU A 118 -6.29 -32.48 -18.82
C GLU A 118 -5.72 -33.13 -20.10
N ASN A 119 -5.05 -34.29 -19.99
CA ASN A 119 -4.56 -35.06 -21.16
C ASN A 119 -4.29 -36.54 -20.82
N ASP A 120 -5.15 -37.20 -20.05
CA ASP A 120 -5.20 -38.68 -20.05
C ASP A 120 -6.56 -39.14 -20.59
N MET A 121 -6.78 -38.76 -21.85
CA MET A 121 -7.76 -39.39 -22.74
C MET A 121 -7.00 -40.43 -23.56
N PHE A 122 -7.64 -41.59 -23.82
CA PHE A 122 -7.21 -42.80 -24.55
C PHE A 122 -6.50 -43.87 -23.68
N GLY A 123 -7.02 -45.10 -23.46
CA GLY A 123 -8.19 -45.83 -23.97
C GLY A 123 -8.15 -47.31 -23.51
N ALA A 124 -9.23 -48.06 -23.84
CA ALA A 124 -9.46 -49.51 -23.69
C ALA A 124 -9.73 -50.01 -22.24
N ASP A 125 -10.72 -50.83 -21.89
CA ASP A 125 -11.69 -51.70 -22.58
C ASP A 125 -12.93 -51.94 -21.69
N ASP A 126 -14.07 -52.23 -22.34
CA ASP A 126 -15.16 -53.16 -21.98
C ASP A 126 -15.42 -53.51 -20.49
N VAL A 127 -16.53 -53.02 -19.91
CA VAL A 127 -17.60 -53.84 -19.28
C VAL A 127 -18.80 -52.97 -18.87
N GLY A 128 -20.01 -53.46 -19.14
CA GLY A 128 -21.24 -52.67 -19.09
C GLY A 128 -22.03 -52.62 -17.78
N ALA A 129 -23.28 -52.21 -17.98
CA ALA A 129 -24.46 -52.28 -17.11
C ALA A 129 -24.67 -51.17 -16.05
N GLY A 130 -25.90 -50.67 -16.02
CA GLY A 130 -26.55 -50.24 -14.78
C GLY A 130 -27.23 -48.87 -14.81
N ALA A 131 -28.54 -48.88 -14.62
CA ALA A 131 -29.46 -47.74 -14.60
C ALA A 131 -29.45 -46.95 -13.27
N HIS A 132 -30.43 -46.04 -13.13
CA HIS A 132 -30.84 -45.16 -12.02
C HIS A 132 -30.33 -43.71 -12.18
N GLY A 133 -31.14 -42.66 -12.41
CA GLY A 133 -32.57 -42.44 -12.11
C GLY A 133 -32.71 -41.78 -10.74
N GLY A 134 -33.06 -40.49 -10.68
CA GLY A 134 -33.48 -39.82 -9.45
C GLY A 134 -33.13 -38.32 -9.38
N GLU A 135 -34.16 -37.50 -9.50
CA GLU A 135 -34.20 -36.07 -9.13
C GLU A 135 -33.93 -35.88 -7.62
N ASP A 136 -33.29 -34.78 -7.21
CA ASP A 136 -33.75 -34.00 -6.04
C ASP A 136 -33.10 -32.61 -6.02
N ALA A 137 -33.96 -31.59 -5.96
CA ALA A 137 -33.60 -30.22 -5.70
C ALA A 137 -33.78 -29.96 -4.20
N GLY A 138 -32.67 -29.74 -3.49
CA GLY A 138 -32.67 -29.50 -2.04
C GLY A 138 -31.92 -28.22 -1.69
N ASP A 139 -32.71 -27.18 -1.40
CA ASP A 139 -32.36 -25.95 -0.69
C ASP A 139 -31.69 -26.25 0.67
N GLY A 140 -30.69 -25.48 1.09
CA GLY A 140 -29.93 -25.82 2.29
C GLY A 140 -28.88 -24.81 2.73
N LEU A 141 -29.32 -23.88 3.57
CA LEU A 141 -28.63 -22.75 4.15
C LEU A 141 -27.39 -23.11 4.98
N GLY A 142 -26.48 -22.13 5.09
CA GLY A 142 -25.12 -22.27 5.57
C GLY A 142 -24.94 -22.75 7.00
N ASP A 143 -23.84 -23.47 7.20
CA ASP A 143 -23.27 -23.79 8.50
C ASP A 143 -21.91 -23.11 8.64
N SER A 144 -21.90 -21.98 9.34
CA SER A 144 -20.68 -21.28 9.75
C SER A 144 -20.11 -21.97 11.00
N THR A 145 -18.95 -22.60 10.88
CA THR A 145 -18.22 -23.18 12.02
C THR A 145 -17.35 -22.11 12.70
N ALA A 146 -17.94 -21.31 13.58
CA ALA A 146 -17.20 -20.45 14.52
C ALA A 146 -17.08 -21.16 15.87
N ALA A 147 -15.86 -21.56 16.25
CA ALA A 147 -15.56 -22.15 17.56
C ALA A 147 -15.41 -21.06 18.65
N PRO A 148 -16.03 -21.20 19.84
CA PRO A 148 -15.86 -20.24 20.95
C PRO A 148 -14.65 -20.59 21.86
N PRO A 149 -14.00 -19.59 22.49
CA PRO A 149 -12.90 -19.83 23.41
C PRO A 149 -13.37 -20.25 24.81
N ALA A 150 -12.73 -21.27 25.38
CA ALA A 150 -13.00 -21.79 26.72
C ALA A 150 -12.36 -20.91 27.83
N LYS A 151 -13.18 -20.50 28.80
CA LYS A 151 -12.75 -19.95 30.10
C LYS A 151 -12.70 -21.06 31.17
N ARG A 152 -11.56 -21.23 31.84
CA ARG A 152 -11.38 -21.77 33.22
C ARG A 152 -10.05 -21.23 33.73
N GLY A 153 -9.83 -20.80 34.96
CA GLY A 153 -10.62 -20.78 36.19
C GLY A 153 -9.73 -20.13 37.26
N ARG A 154 -10.35 -19.46 38.22
CA ARG A 154 -9.74 -18.60 39.24
C ARG A 154 -9.56 -19.40 40.54
N THR A 155 -8.44 -19.25 41.24
CA THR A 155 -8.31 -19.57 42.67
C THR A 155 -7.55 -18.45 43.40
N GLN A 156 -8.20 -17.90 44.42
CA GLN A 156 -7.68 -16.97 45.45
C GLN A 156 -6.80 -17.77 46.47
N ALA A 157 -6.07 -17.24 47.45
CA ALA A 157 -6.11 -15.96 48.17
C ALA A 157 -4.85 -15.80 49.09
N LYS A 158 -4.69 -14.57 49.62
CA LYS A 158 -4.13 -14.15 50.94
C LYS A 158 -2.60 -14.11 51.12
N ASP A 159 -1.98 -13.15 51.83
CA ASP A 159 -2.43 -12.09 52.77
C ASP A 159 -1.32 -11.02 52.91
N GLY A 160 -1.72 -9.76 53.19
CA GLY A 160 -0.98 -8.71 53.93
C GLY A 160 0.30 -8.09 53.33
N ALA A 161 0.78 -6.91 53.69
CA ALA A 161 0.26 -5.70 54.33
C ALA A 161 1.38 -4.64 54.16
N ASP A 162 0.99 -3.37 54.05
CA ASP A 162 1.72 -2.18 54.49
C ASP A 162 2.96 -1.60 53.75
N GLN A 163 2.84 -0.27 53.56
CA GLN A 163 3.84 0.80 53.69
C GLN A 163 4.67 1.27 52.48
N ASP A 164 4.28 2.48 52.03
CA ASP A 164 5.09 3.70 51.89
C ASP A 164 6.54 3.59 51.37
N GLY A 165 6.83 4.27 50.25
CA GLY A 165 8.22 4.49 49.85
C GLY A 165 8.45 5.14 48.48
N ALA A 166 8.16 6.43 48.38
CA ALA A 166 8.88 7.47 47.63
C ALA A 166 9.35 7.23 46.16
N LEU A 167 8.80 8.07 45.27
CA LEU A 167 9.36 8.44 43.96
C LEU A 167 10.71 9.19 44.14
N PRO A 168 11.74 8.95 43.31
CA PRO A 168 12.93 9.81 43.31
C PRO A 168 12.65 11.15 42.60
N SER A 169 13.02 12.25 43.27
CA SER A 169 12.91 13.63 42.79
C SER A 169 13.98 13.97 41.75
N LEU A 170 13.55 14.57 40.63
CA LEU A 170 14.39 15.33 39.70
C LEU A 170 14.67 16.70 40.34
N VAL A 171 15.95 17.06 40.52
CA VAL A 171 16.36 18.43 40.83
C VAL A 171 17.24 18.95 39.69
N ASP A 172 16.80 20.08 39.14
CA ASP A 172 17.56 20.99 38.28
C ASP A 172 18.77 21.58 39.02
N ALA A 173 19.91 21.63 38.32
CA ALA A 173 20.96 22.65 38.45
C ALA A 173 21.85 22.62 37.21
#